data_AF-A0AAV0HD24-F1
#
_entry.id   AF-A0AAV0HD24-F1
#
_cell.length_a   1.000
_cell.length_b   1.000
_cell.length_c   1.000
_cell.angle_alpha   90.00
_cell.angle_beta   90.00
_cell.angle_gamma   90.00
#
_symmetry.space_group_name_H-M   'P 1'
#
loop_
_entity.id
_entity.type
_entity.pdbx_description
1 polymer ?
#
loop_
_entity_poly.entity_id
_entity_poly.type
_entity_poly.pdbx_seq_one_letter_code
_entity_poly.pdbx_strand_id
1 'polypeptide(L)'
;SWKFGFSLRISVSCYGYCRYDDAFDGVLLAYNVHGPENKGRILPGVHPFIAVKLESKLLVFLPKQDMLLEGKVVKVNEQLIHVIVFGFSSAIITDEDVRNEFKYETVC
;
A
#
# COMPACT_ATOMS: atom_id res chain seq x y z
N SER A 1 6.48 9.93 25.61
CA SER A 1 6.25 9.61 24.19
C SER A 1 5.98 8.11 24.13
N TRP A 2 4.72 7.72 23.92
CA TRP A 2 4.29 6.32 23.95
C TRP A 2 4.32 5.78 22.52
N LYS A 3 5.05 4.68 22.26
CA LYS A 3 5.05 3.98 20.97
C LYS A 3 4.46 2.60 21.20
N PHE A 4 3.30 2.33 20.62
CA PHE A 4 2.64 1.03 20.68
C PHE A 4 2.95 0.25 19.40
N GLY A 5 3.44 -0.99 19.54
CA GLY A 5 3.61 -1.92 18.44
C GLY A 5 2.40 -2.84 18.37
N PHE A 6 1.60 -2.71 17.32
CA PHE A 6 0.54 -3.65 16.98
C PHE A 6 1.04 -4.52 15.82
N SER A 7 0.73 -5.81 15.85
CA SER A 7 0.88 -6.68 14.67
C SER A 7 -0.26 -6.35 13.71
N LEU A 8 -0.03 -5.38 12.83
CA LEU A 8 -1.06 -4.93 11.90
C LEU A 8 -1.23 -5.96 10.76
N ARG A 9 -2.45 -6.51 10.60
CA ARG A 9 -2.84 -7.11 9.32
C ARG A 9 -3.23 -6.00 8.35
N ILE A 10 -2.28 -5.65 7.50
CA ILE A 10 -2.48 -4.64 6.46
C ILE A 10 -3.16 -5.31 5.26
N SER A 11 -4.43 -4.98 5.03
CA SER A 11 -5.11 -5.29 3.78
C SER A 11 -5.15 -4.03 2.93
N VAL A 12 -4.24 -3.92 1.97
CA VAL A 12 -4.18 -2.76 1.09
C VAL A 12 -5.35 -2.79 0.11
N SER A 13 -6.31 -1.88 0.29
CA SER A 13 -7.33 -1.53 -0.71
C SER A 13 -7.09 -0.10 -1.19
N CYS A 14 -6.65 0.07 -2.45
CA CYS A 14 -6.40 1.39 -3.04
C CYS A 14 -7.68 2.03 -3.59
N TYR A 15 -7.98 3.24 -3.13
CA TYR A 15 -9.02 4.11 -3.69
C TYR A 15 -8.37 5.19 -4.59
N GLY A 16 -8.10 4.88 -5.86
CA GLY A 16 -7.41 5.76 -6.84
C GLY A 16 -6.24 5.08 -7.58
N TYR A 17 -5.58 5.75 -8.53
CA TYR A 17 -4.55 5.27 -9.48
C TYR A 17 -3.33 4.48 -8.92
N CYS A 18 -3.29 4.18 -7.62
CA CYS A 18 -2.30 3.30 -7.02
C CYS A 18 -2.74 1.84 -7.19
N ARG A 19 -1.84 0.99 -7.68
CA ARG A 19 -2.11 -0.46 -7.84
C ARG A 19 -1.06 -1.25 -7.10
N TYR A 20 -1.48 -2.35 -6.51
CA TYR A 20 -0.56 -3.38 -6.06
C TYR A 20 0.05 -4.06 -7.29
N ASP A 21 1.35 -4.25 -7.27
CA ASP A 21 2.12 -4.86 -8.34
C ASP A 21 2.86 -6.07 -7.79
N ASP A 22 2.49 -7.26 -8.29
CA ASP A 22 3.04 -8.55 -7.85
C ASP A 22 4.56 -8.64 -8.08
N ALA A 23 5.11 -7.91 -9.07
CA ALA A 23 6.55 -7.94 -9.34
C ALA A 23 7.36 -7.22 -8.27
N PHE A 24 6.74 -6.27 -7.55
CA PHE A 24 7.37 -5.49 -6.48
C PHE A 24 6.83 -5.81 -5.09
N ASP A 25 5.84 -6.71 -4.98
CA ASP A 25 5.15 -7.08 -3.74
C ASP A 25 4.57 -5.87 -2.98
N GLY A 26 4.21 -4.80 -3.70
CA GLY A 26 3.91 -3.52 -3.07
C GLY A 26 3.03 -2.61 -3.92
N VAL A 27 2.68 -1.47 -3.35
CA VAL A 27 1.80 -0.49 -3.99
C VAL A 27 2.64 0.53 -4.75
N LEU A 28 2.48 0.59 -6.07
CA LEU A 28 3.14 1.62 -6.87
C LEU A 28 2.46 2.98 -6.64
N LEU A 29 3.19 3.94 -6.07
CA LEU A 29 2.71 5.28 -5.77
C LEU A 29 3.06 6.28 -6.87
N ALA A 30 4.29 6.20 -7.38
CA ALA A 30 4.79 7.09 -8.42
C ALA A 30 5.92 6.43 -9.19
N TYR A 31 6.21 6.96 -10.37
CA TYR A 31 7.35 6.59 -11.17
C TYR A 31 8.00 7.84 -11.74
N ASN A 32 9.33 7.81 -11.85
CA ASN A 32 10.09 8.79 -12.59
C ASN A 32 10.75 8.08 -13.77
N VAL A 33 10.25 8.38 -14.96
CA VAL A 33 10.80 7.86 -16.21
C VAL A 33 11.98 8.72 -16.63
N HIS A 34 13.16 8.11 -16.72
CA HIS A 34 14.23 8.71 -17.49
C HIS A 34 13.95 8.46 -18.98
N GLY A 35 14.21 9.47 -19.83
CA GLY A 35 13.97 9.36 -21.26
C GLY A 35 14.65 8.12 -21.85
N PRO A 36 14.09 7.49 -22.90
CA PRO A 36 14.64 6.26 -23.43
C PRO A 36 16.08 6.48 -23.88
N GLU A 37 17.03 5.85 -23.21
CA GLU A 37 18.45 5.92 -23.55
C GLU A 37 18.74 5.30 -24.93
N ASN A 38 17.84 4.44 -25.43
CA ASN A 38 17.98 3.70 -26.68
C ASN A 38 16.83 3.94 -27.65
N LYS A 39 17.16 3.89 -28.95
CA LYS A 39 16.19 3.90 -30.04
C LYS A 39 15.28 2.67 -29.93
N GLY A 40 13.97 2.88 -29.93
CA GLY A 40 12.99 1.78 -29.91
C GLY A 40 13.14 0.86 -31.12
N ARG A 41 12.82 -0.43 -30.96
CA ARG A 41 12.84 -1.43 -32.04
C ARG A 41 11.41 -1.72 -32.52
N ILE A 42 11.22 -1.83 -33.83
CA ILE A 42 9.95 -2.30 -34.38
C ILE A 42 9.89 -3.82 -34.17
N LEU A 43 8.80 -4.29 -33.57
CA LEU A 43 8.56 -5.72 -33.38
C LEU A 43 8.08 -6.34 -34.70
N PRO A 44 8.60 -7.53 -35.07
CA PRO A 44 8.14 -8.22 -36.26
C PRO A 44 6.67 -8.67 -36.08
N GLY A 45 5.82 -8.35 -37.05
CA GLY A 45 4.39 -8.69 -37.02
C GLY A 45 3.60 -7.95 -38.11
N VAL A 46 2.32 -8.30 -38.26
CA VAL A 46 1.40 -7.66 -39.21
C VAL A 46 1.13 -6.18 -38.85
N HIS A 47 1.19 -5.87 -37.55
CA HIS A 47 1.00 -4.52 -37.02
C HIS A 47 2.31 -3.97 -36.44
N PRO A 48 2.71 -2.72 -36.77
CA PRO A 48 3.95 -2.15 -36.28
C PRO A 48 3.81 -1.75 -34.81
N PHE A 49 4.39 -2.56 -33.92
CA PHE A 49 4.58 -2.21 -32.51
C PHE A 49 6.01 -1.76 -32.27
N ILE A 50 6.23 -0.73 -31.45
CA ILE A 50 7.56 -0.27 -31.07
C ILE A 50 7.84 -0.72 -29.63
N ALA A 51 8.89 -1.51 -29.44
CA ALA A 51 9.40 -1.86 -28.13
C ALA A 51 10.51 -0.88 -27.74
N VAL A 52 10.33 -0.19 -26.62
CA VAL A 52 11.34 0.65 -25.98
C VAL A 52 11.77 -0.01 -24.67
N LYS A 53 13.08 -0.03 -24.40
CA LYS A 53 13.57 -0.35 -23.06
C LYS A 53 13.52 0.93 -22.24
N LEU A 54 12.79 0.88 -21.14
CA LEU A 54 12.65 2.00 -20.22
C LEU A 54 13.39 1.70 -18.93
N GLU A 55 14.10 2.70 -18.42
CA GLU A 55 14.62 2.68 -17.06
C GLU A 55 13.90 3.77 -16.26
N SER A 56 13.38 3.40 -15.09
CA SER A 56 12.62 4.32 -14.25
C SER A 56 12.90 4.04 -12.78
N LYS A 57 12.80 5.11 -11.98
CA LYS A 57 12.80 5.00 -10.52
C LYS A 57 11.37 4.92 -10.05
N LEU A 58 11.04 3.85 -9.35
CA LEU A 58 9.71 3.60 -8.82
C LEU A 58 9.66 3.98 -7.35
N LEU A 59 8.59 4.64 -6.94
CA LEU A 59 8.25 4.84 -5.54
C LEU A 59 7.18 3.80 -5.17
N VAL A 60 7.60 2.81 -4.38
CA VAL A 60 6.74 1.69 -3.97
C VAL A 60 6.52 1.77 -2.46
N PHE A 61 5.26 1.67 -2.05
CA PHE A 61 4.89 1.47 -0.65
C PHE A 61 4.85 -0.03 -0.34
N LEU A 62 5.80 -0.47 0.48
CA LEU A 62 6.03 -1.86 0.85
C LEU A 62 6.14 -1.94 2.38
N PRO A 63 5.02 -2.01 3.12
CA PRO A 63 5.06 -2.13 4.56
C PRO A 63 5.63 -3.49 4.97
N LYS A 64 6.62 -3.49 5.86
CA LYS A 64 7.21 -4.73 6.41
C LYS A 64 6.49 -5.16 7.67
N GLN A 65 6.62 -6.44 8.01
CA GLN A 65 6.20 -6.93 9.32
C GLN A 65 6.88 -6.11 10.44
N ASP A 66 6.13 -5.84 11.51
CA ASP A 66 6.54 -5.04 12.67
C ASP A 66 6.94 -3.58 12.36
N MET A 67 6.68 -3.10 11.15
CA MET A 67 6.84 -1.70 10.81
C MET A 67 5.78 -0.85 11.53
N LEU A 68 6.23 0.13 12.30
CA LEU A 68 5.32 1.11 12.91
C LEU A 68 4.77 2.04 11.84
N LEU A 69 3.44 2.05 11.71
CA LEU A 69 2.71 2.91 10.79
C LEU A 69 1.72 3.77 11.57
N GLU A 70 1.66 5.04 11.18
CA GLU A 70 0.65 5.97 11.69
C GLU A 70 -0.50 6.04 10.69
N GLY A 71 -1.73 6.07 11.21
CA GLY A 71 -2.91 6.20 10.38
C GLY A 71 -4.08 6.80 11.14
N LYS A 72 -5.04 7.28 10.36
CA LYS A 72 -6.27 7.86 10.89
C LYS A 72 -7.29 6.76 11.12
N VAL A 73 -7.80 6.65 12.34
CA VAL A 73 -8.96 5.79 12.63
C VAL A 73 -10.19 6.34 11.93
N VAL A 74 -10.84 5.50 11.12
CA VAL A 74 -12.04 5.89 10.36
C VAL A 74 -13.29 5.13 10.79
N LYS A 75 -13.13 3.96 11.41
CA LYS A 75 -14.24 3.18 11.99
C LYS A 75 -13.73 2.34 13.16
N VAL A 76 -14.54 2.23 14.21
CA VAL A 76 -14.30 1.33 15.34
C VAL A 76 -15.58 0.53 15.57
N ASN A 77 -15.46 -0.78 15.71
CA ASN A 77 -16.52 -1.64 16.21
C ASN A 77 -15.91 -2.65 17.18
N GLU A 78 -16.74 -3.55 17.71
CA GLU A 78 -16.31 -4.56 18.68
C GLU A 78 -15.23 -5.52 18.14
N GLN A 79 -15.20 -5.76 16.84
CA GLN A 79 -14.35 -6.77 16.19
C GLN A 79 -13.05 -6.18 15.60
N LEU A 80 -13.08 -4.90 15.22
CA LEU A 80 -11.99 -4.27 14.49
C LEU A 80 -11.93 -2.76 14.64
N ILE A 81 -10.71 -2.24 14.48
CA ILE A 81 -10.41 -0.83 14.27
C ILE A 81 -9.93 -0.68 12.83
N HIS A 82 -10.68 0.08 12.03
CA HIS A 82 -10.33 0.41 10.65
C HIS A 82 -9.51 1.70 10.63
N VAL A 83 -8.33 1.62 10.03
CA VAL A 83 -7.35 2.70 9.96
C VAL A 83 -6.99 2.98 8.51
N ILE A 84 -6.88 4.26 8.16
CA ILE A 84 -6.32 4.70 6.88
C ILE A 84 -4.89 5.21 7.10
N VAL A 85 -3.93 4.50 6.51
CA VAL A 85 -2.50 4.80 6.55
C VAL A 85 -2.11 5.60 5.30
N PHE A 86 -1.36 6.68 5.50
CA PHE A 86 -0.92 7.63 4.45
C PHE A 86 -2.03 8.16 3.52
N GLY A 87 -3.30 8.08 3.94
CA GLY A 87 -4.45 8.57 3.16
C GLY A 87 -4.92 7.66 2.02
N PHE A 88 -4.22 6.56 1.71
CA PHE A 88 -4.56 5.68 0.58
C PHE A 88 -4.60 4.19 0.92
N SER A 89 -3.98 3.77 2.02
CA SER A 89 -3.89 2.35 2.39
C SER A 89 -4.83 2.04 3.55
N SER A 90 -5.67 1.04 3.37
CA SER A 90 -6.50 0.49 4.43
C SER A 90 -5.70 -0.45 5.33
N ALA A 91 -5.94 -0.40 6.63
CA ALA A 91 -5.37 -1.30 7.61
C ALA A 91 -6.43 -1.66 8.65
N ILE A 92 -6.35 -2.88 9.17
CA ILE A 92 -7.29 -3.39 10.16
C ILE A 92 -6.49 -3.88 11.36
N ILE A 93 -6.91 -3.46 12.54
CA ILE A 93 -6.44 -4.01 13.82
C ILE A 93 -7.61 -4.82 14.36
N THR A 94 -7.42 -6.12 14.54
CA THR A 94 -8.47 -7.00 15.08
C THR A 94 -8.51 -6.91 16.60
N ASP A 95 -9.61 -7.33 17.22
CA ASP A 95 -9.73 -7.42 18.67
C ASP A 95 -8.65 -8.32 19.30
N GLU A 96 -8.21 -9.36 18.59
CA GLU A 96 -7.09 -10.23 18.98
C GLU A 96 -5.75 -9.49 19.09
N ASP A 97 -5.55 -8.42 18.29
CA ASP A 97 -4.33 -7.61 18.28
C ASP A 97 -4.38 -6.47 19.31
N VAL A 98 -5.56 -6.17 19.85
CA VAL A 98 -5.75 -5.12 20.86
C VAL A 98 -5.37 -5.66 22.24
N ARG A 99 -4.75 -4.81 23.06
CA ARG A 99 -4.36 -5.20 24.42
C ARG A 99 -5.60 -5.47 25.28
N ASN A 100 -5.58 -6.58 26.02
CA ASN A 100 -6.70 -7.09 26.83
C ASN A 100 -7.28 -6.12 27.88
N GLU A 101 -6.54 -5.07 28.21
CA GLU A 101 -7.00 -4.00 29.12
C GLU A 101 -8.03 -3.05 28.49
N PHE A 102 -8.09 -2.97 27.16
CA PHE A 102 -9.05 -2.13 26.46
C PHE A 102 -10.34 -2.91 26.19
N LYS A 103 -11.48 -2.25 26.39
CA LYS A 103 -12.81 -2.80 26.10
C LYS A 103 -13.54 -1.89 25.13
N TYR A 104 -14.31 -2.48 24.24
CA TYR A 104 -15.23 -1.74 23.39
C TYR A 104 -16.40 -1.21 24.23
N GLU A 105 -16.66 0.10 24.16
CA GLU A 105 -17.85 0.73 24.74
C GLU A 105 -18.68 1.38 23.63
N THR A 106 -19.98 1.08 23.62
CA THR A 106 -20.97 1.86 22.89
C THR A 106 -21.35 3.08 23.70
N VAL A 107 -21.11 4.28 23.16
CA VAL A 107 -21.66 5.51 23.72
C VAL A 107 -23.14 5.57 23.32
N CYS A 108 -24.03 5.34 24.29
CA CYS A 108 -25.46 5.59 24.17
C CYS A 108 -25.81 7.06 24.36
#